data_AF-A0A7X7Z2H2-F1
#
_entry.id   AF-A0A7X7Z2H2-F1
#
_cell.length_a   1.000
_cell.length_b   1.000
_cell.length_c   1.000
_cell.angle_alpha   90.00
_cell.angle_beta   90.00
_cell.angle_gamma   90.00
#
_symmetry.space_group_name_H-M   'P 1'
#
loop_
_entity.id
_entity.type
_entity.pdbx_description
1 polymer ?
#
loop_
_entity_poly.entity_id
_entity_poly.type
_entity_poly.pdbx_seq_one_letter_code
_entity_poly.pdbx_strand_id
1 'polypeptide(L)'
;MTHDWKHLYQKSQEPAAACSEADGPDSLAYSPRVLDHFLNPRNVGRVEHWDGLGCFGDPSCGDSLEMTLRLEGDRIVEIGFLVYGCAGVIATSSMVTELAKGRTLAEAACLTDEEVIHALDGLPEAKQHCSLLGIQALRLAIIDTMVMRQCLQEGLVQSAQEYRAKRQEGRLQYDPNLLLKDDLIE
;
A
#
# COMPACT_ATOMS: atom_id res chain seq x y z
N MET A 1 -1.71 23.32 -7.43
CA MET A 1 -0.37 22.90 -6.94
C MET A 1 -0.15 21.49 -7.46
N THR A 2 0.75 21.33 -8.41
CA THR A 2 0.97 20.10 -9.18
C THR A 2 1.55 19.00 -8.29
N HIS A 3 0.82 17.89 -8.11
CA HIS A 3 1.28 16.69 -7.43
C HIS A 3 2.23 15.88 -8.33
N ASP A 4 3.32 16.51 -8.77
CA ASP A 4 4.35 15.85 -9.56
C ASP A 4 5.24 14.99 -8.64
N TRP A 5 4.72 13.89 -8.15
CA TRP A 5 5.41 12.98 -7.23
C TRP A 5 6.69 12.38 -7.83
N LYS A 6 6.88 12.44 -9.15
CA LYS A 6 8.06 11.88 -9.84
C LYS A 6 9.36 12.56 -9.43
N HIS A 7 9.32 13.81 -8.98
CA HIS A 7 10.51 14.49 -8.48
C HIS A 7 11.08 13.83 -7.20
N LEU A 8 10.22 13.21 -6.37
CA LEU A 8 10.64 12.46 -5.19
C LEU A 8 11.42 11.18 -5.57
N TYR A 9 11.25 10.69 -6.80
CA TYR A 9 11.91 9.49 -7.34
C TYR A 9 13.19 9.78 -8.13
N GLN A 10 13.47 11.03 -8.48
CA GLN A 10 14.63 11.38 -9.32
C GLN A 10 15.93 11.58 -8.54
N LYS A 11 15.90 11.71 -7.21
CA LYS A 11 17.06 12.16 -6.44
C LYS A 11 17.95 11.04 -5.86
N SER A 12 17.68 9.77 -6.12
CA SER A 12 18.41 8.64 -5.51
C SER A 12 19.25 7.84 -6.52
N GLN A 13 20.09 8.53 -7.30
CA GLN A 13 21.22 7.91 -7.98
C GLN A 13 22.53 8.50 -7.46
N GLU A 14 22.87 8.16 -6.22
CA GLU A 14 24.26 8.20 -5.77
C GLU A 14 24.77 6.75 -5.68
N PRO A 15 26.02 6.49 -6.10
CA PRO A 15 26.53 5.12 -6.22
C PRO A 15 26.54 4.44 -4.86
N ALA A 16 26.25 3.14 -4.85
CA ALA A 16 26.38 2.28 -3.67
C ALA A 16 27.82 2.36 -3.13
N ALA A 17 28.03 3.22 -2.14
CA ALA A 17 29.30 3.37 -1.47
C ALA A 17 29.63 2.04 -0.78
N ALA A 18 30.81 1.52 -1.08
CA ALA A 18 31.40 0.37 -0.40
C ALA A 18 31.35 0.59 1.12
N CYS A 19 31.04 -0.47 1.87
CA CYS A 19 31.09 -0.45 3.33
C CYS A 19 32.52 -0.08 3.79
N SER A 20 32.77 1.19 4.06
CA SER A 20 33.93 1.67 4.77
C SER A 20 33.55 1.92 6.22
N GLU A 21 34.34 1.39 7.15
CA GLU A 21 34.18 1.50 8.60
C GLU A 21 34.41 2.93 9.15
N ALA A 22 33.99 3.97 8.42
CA ALA A 22 34.36 5.36 8.68
C ALA A 22 33.18 6.35 8.72
N ASP A 23 31.95 5.88 8.92
CA ASP A 23 30.83 6.75 9.25
C ASP A 23 30.57 6.71 10.77
N GLY A 24 30.67 7.87 11.42
CA GLY A 24 30.40 8.06 12.85
C GLY A 24 28.95 7.74 13.25
N PRO A 25 28.56 7.94 14.52
CA PRO A 25 27.29 7.49 15.06
C PRO A 25 26.16 8.44 14.64
N ASP A 26 25.90 8.56 13.34
CA ASP A 26 24.63 9.05 12.83
C ASP A 26 23.79 7.83 12.48
N SER A 27 23.16 7.34 13.55
CA SER A 27 22.30 6.17 13.58
C SER A 27 21.30 6.20 12.42
N LEU A 28 21.20 5.09 11.69
CA LEU A 28 19.95 4.63 11.07
C LEU A 28 18.92 4.36 12.19
N ALA A 29 18.58 5.39 12.98
CA ALA A 29 17.67 5.31 14.10
C ALA A 29 16.25 5.23 13.53
N TYR A 30 15.88 4.03 13.11
CA TYR A 30 14.48 3.67 13.08
C TYR A 30 13.89 3.95 14.46
N SER A 31 12.74 4.61 14.49
CA SER A 31 12.03 4.81 15.74
C SER A 31 11.73 3.44 16.37
N PRO A 32 11.55 3.38 17.70
CA PRO A 32 11.09 2.16 18.36
C PRO A 32 9.81 1.59 17.73
N ARG A 33 8.92 2.46 17.23
CA ARG A 33 7.71 2.06 16.51
C ARG A 33 8.01 1.40 15.16
N VAL A 34 8.92 1.95 14.36
CA VAL A 34 9.30 1.34 13.09
C VAL A 34 9.90 -0.05 13.34
N LEU A 35 10.79 -0.18 14.32
CA LEU A 35 11.36 -1.46 14.70
C LEU A 35 10.30 -2.46 15.16
N ASP A 36 9.33 -2.02 15.95
CA ASP A 36 8.24 -2.87 16.41
C ASP A 36 7.33 -3.34 15.27
N HIS A 37 6.95 -2.46 14.35
CA HIS A 37 6.17 -2.84 13.16
C HIS A 37 6.96 -3.69 12.16
N PHE A 38 8.30 -3.60 12.16
CA PHE A 38 9.15 -4.47 11.37
C PHE A 38 9.30 -5.87 12.00
N LEU A 39 9.56 -5.95 13.31
CA LEU A 39 9.78 -7.21 14.03
C LEU A 39 8.47 -7.96 14.31
N ASN A 40 7.41 -7.21 14.59
CA ASN A 40 6.07 -7.72 14.92
C ASN A 40 5.03 -7.09 13.98
N PRO A 41 5.07 -7.34 12.66
CA PRO A 41 4.13 -6.74 11.73
C PRO A 41 2.69 -7.20 12.04
N ARG A 42 1.76 -6.25 12.00
CA ARG A 42 0.31 -6.49 12.20
C ARG A 42 -0.32 -6.90 10.89
N ASN A 43 -1.40 -7.67 10.92
CA ASN A 43 -2.21 -7.98 9.73
C ASN A 43 -1.45 -8.67 8.58
N VAL A 44 -0.42 -9.47 8.87
CA VAL A 44 0.29 -10.24 7.84
C VAL A 44 -0.58 -11.39 7.34
N GLY A 45 -0.70 -11.50 6.02
CA GLY A 45 -1.44 -12.56 5.34
C GLY A 45 -2.50 -12.05 4.37
N ARG A 46 -3.17 -13.01 3.71
CA ARG A 46 -4.34 -12.74 2.86
C ARG A 46 -5.62 -12.92 3.65
N VAL A 47 -6.58 -12.03 3.46
CA VAL A 47 -7.95 -12.20 3.96
C VAL A 47 -8.69 -13.18 3.04
N GLU A 48 -9.19 -14.32 3.54
CA GLU A 48 -9.73 -15.40 2.67
C GLU A 48 -10.92 -14.98 1.79
N HIS A 49 -11.80 -14.13 2.33
CA HIS A 49 -13.02 -13.67 1.66
C HIS A 49 -12.95 -12.17 1.38
N TRP A 50 -11.83 -11.72 0.83
CA TRP A 50 -11.61 -10.32 0.49
C TRP A 50 -12.63 -9.81 -0.55
N ASP A 51 -12.98 -8.55 -0.41
CA ASP A 51 -13.81 -7.76 -1.32
C ASP A 51 -12.94 -6.89 -2.26
N GLY A 52 -11.72 -6.56 -1.84
CA GLY A 52 -10.76 -5.85 -2.69
C GLY A 52 -9.36 -6.43 -2.61
N LEU A 53 -8.66 -6.43 -3.75
CA LEU A 53 -7.26 -6.79 -3.91
C LEU A 53 -6.50 -5.68 -4.62
N GLY A 54 -5.47 -5.16 -3.96
CA GLY A 54 -4.55 -4.16 -4.49
C GLY A 54 -3.13 -4.68 -4.54
N CYS A 55 -2.49 -4.62 -5.70
CA CYS A 55 -1.09 -4.99 -5.86
C CYS A 55 -0.33 -3.79 -6.42
N PHE A 56 0.73 -3.37 -5.72
CA PHE A 56 1.62 -2.31 -6.19
C PHE A 56 3.07 -2.72 -5.97
N GLY A 57 3.93 -2.46 -6.94
CA GLY A 57 5.34 -2.73 -6.84
C GLY A 57 6.15 -1.73 -7.63
N ASP A 58 7.35 -1.44 -7.15
CA ASP A 58 8.28 -0.51 -7.78
C ASP A 58 9.44 -1.32 -8.42
N PRO A 59 9.53 -1.36 -9.75
CA PRO A 59 10.60 -2.07 -10.45
C PRO A 59 12.01 -1.53 -10.15
N SER A 60 12.13 -0.29 -9.67
CA SER A 60 13.43 0.36 -9.42
C SER A 60 14.10 -0.10 -8.14
N CYS A 61 13.33 -0.37 -7.08
CA CYS A 61 13.82 -0.91 -5.80
C CYS A 61 13.53 -2.40 -5.61
N GLY A 62 12.61 -2.98 -6.40
CA GLY A 62 12.22 -4.38 -6.32
C GLY A 62 11.22 -4.69 -5.20
N ASP A 63 10.69 -3.68 -4.51
CA ASP A 63 9.67 -3.84 -3.48
C ASP A 63 8.30 -4.08 -4.13
N SER A 64 7.52 -5.01 -3.57
CA SER A 64 6.17 -5.36 -4.03
C SER A 64 5.26 -5.65 -2.85
N LEU A 65 4.02 -5.17 -2.92
CA LEU A 65 3.01 -5.30 -1.87
C LEU A 65 1.68 -5.70 -2.47
N GLU A 66 1.08 -6.69 -1.83
CA GLU A 66 -0.30 -7.09 -2.04
C GLU A 66 -1.10 -6.76 -0.78
N MET A 67 -2.27 -6.14 -0.95
CA MET A 67 -3.18 -5.79 0.13
C MET A 67 -4.58 -6.31 -0.19
N THR A 68 -5.20 -6.94 0.80
CA THR A 68 -6.55 -7.51 0.73
C THR A 68 -7.45 -6.89 1.78
N LEU A 69 -8.68 -6.54 1.42
CA LEU A 69 -9.66 -5.88 2.28
C LEU A 69 -10.95 -6.69 2.32
N ARG A 70 -11.61 -6.78 3.48
CA ARG A 70 -12.99 -7.26 3.62
C ARG A 70 -13.83 -6.19 4.31
N LEU A 71 -15.05 -6.01 3.82
CA LEU A 71 -15.95 -4.95 4.23
C LEU A 71 -17.22 -5.48 4.89
N GLU A 72 -17.77 -4.67 5.79
CA GLU A 72 -19.15 -4.74 6.22
C GLU A 72 -19.79 -3.38 5.98
N GLY A 73 -20.76 -3.31 5.06
CA GLY A 73 -21.25 -2.03 4.55
C GLY A 73 -20.12 -1.28 3.84
N ASP A 74 -19.75 -0.09 4.31
CA ASP A 74 -18.65 0.72 3.77
C ASP A 74 -17.37 0.66 4.61
N ARG A 75 -17.35 -0.10 5.73
CA ARG A 75 -16.24 -0.17 6.68
C ARG A 75 -15.31 -1.35 6.43
N ILE A 76 -14.02 -1.11 6.57
CA ILE A 76 -12.97 -2.14 6.50
C ILE A 76 -12.94 -2.89 7.82
N VAL A 77 -13.49 -4.11 7.85
CA VAL A 77 -13.52 -4.95 9.05
C VAL A 77 -12.29 -5.84 9.18
N GLU A 78 -11.74 -6.26 8.03
CA GLU A 78 -10.47 -6.97 7.96
C GLU A 78 -9.63 -6.43 6.82
N ILE A 79 -8.33 -6.41 7.07
CA ILE A 79 -7.30 -5.98 6.14
C ILE A 79 -6.11 -6.90 6.38
N GLY A 80 -5.45 -7.29 5.30
CA GLY A 80 -4.26 -8.14 5.34
C GLY A 80 -3.30 -7.76 4.23
N PHE A 81 -2.01 -7.96 4.45
CA PHE A 81 -1.01 -7.71 3.43
C PHE A 81 0.04 -8.83 3.31
N LEU A 82 0.60 -8.94 2.12
CA LEU A 82 1.80 -9.70 1.81
C LEU A 82 2.80 -8.78 1.13
N VAL A 83 4.02 -8.72 1.64
CA VAL A 83 5.05 -7.81 1.13
C VAL A 83 6.34 -8.56 0.86
N TYR A 84 6.99 -8.17 -0.22
CA TYR A 84 8.38 -8.43 -0.46
C TYR A 84 9.09 -7.08 -0.53
N GLY A 85 9.96 -6.80 0.42
CA GLY A 85 10.71 -5.54 0.39
C GLY A 85 11.54 -5.26 1.62
N CYS A 86 12.11 -4.05 1.67
CA CYS A 86 12.97 -3.64 2.78
C CYS A 86 12.20 -3.43 4.10
N ALA A 87 12.94 -3.34 5.21
CA ALA A 87 12.37 -3.16 6.56
C ALA A 87 11.42 -1.97 6.66
N GLY A 88 11.72 -0.88 5.94
CA GLY A 88 10.86 0.31 5.87
C GLY A 88 9.49 -0.01 5.27
N VAL A 89 9.43 -0.75 4.16
CA VAL A 89 8.17 -1.11 3.50
C VAL A 89 7.34 -2.07 4.35
N ILE A 90 7.98 -3.01 5.05
CA ILE A 90 7.28 -3.92 5.98
C ILE A 90 6.62 -3.11 7.11
N ALA A 91 7.38 -2.20 7.73
CA ALA A 91 6.88 -1.39 8.83
C ALA A 91 5.77 -0.42 8.39
N THR A 92 5.93 0.25 7.25
CA THR A 92 4.92 1.16 6.70
C THR A 92 3.66 0.42 6.28
N SER A 93 3.79 -0.74 5.62
CA SER A 93 2.64 -1.57 5.25
C SER A 93 1.86 -2.00 6.48
N SER A 94 2.55 -2.44 7.53
CA SER A 94 1.92 -2.78 8.80
C SER A 94 1.22 -1.60 9.47
N MET A 95 1.77 -0.39 9.37
CA MET A 95 1.11 0.79 9.94
C MET A 95 -0.11 1.19 9.11
N VAL A 96 -0.01 1.16 7.78
CA VAL A 96 -1.14 1.44 6.87
C VAL A 96 -2.31 0.53 7.19
N THR A 97 -2.07 -0.76 7.42
CA THR A 97 -3.17 -1.69 7.73
C THR A 97 -3.84 -1.38 9.06
N GLU A 98 -3.09 -1.04 10.09
CA GLU A 98 -3.63 -0.64 11.40
C GLU A 98 -4.43 0.66 11.31
N LEU A 99 -3.93 1.66 10.56
CA LEU A 99 -4.64 2.94 10.38
C LEU A 99 -5.91 2.80 9.56
N ALA A 100 -5.94 1.92 8.56
CA ALA A 100 -7.08 1.72 7.68
C ALA A 100 -8.18 0.85 8.29
N LYS A 101 -7.83 -0.08 9.19
CA LYS A 101 -8.81 -0.99 9.81
C LYS A 101 -9.84 -0.20 10.63
N GLY A 102 -11.12 -0.50 10.41
CA GLY A 102 -12.27 0.16 11.05
C GLY A 102 -12.74 1.45 10.37
N ARG A 103 -11.94 2.03 9.46
CA ARG A 103 -12.33 3.18 8.66
C ARG A 103 -13.29 2.78 7.54
N THR A 104 -14.07 3.74 7.07
CA THR A 104 -14.82 3.62 5.82
C THR A 104 -13.89 3.67 4.62
N LEU A 105 -14.34 3.21 3.45
CA LEU A 105 -13.58 3.33 2.20
C LEU A 105 -13.15 4.78 1.89
N ALA A 106 -14.02 5.75 2.16
CA ALA A 106 -13.73 7.16 1.92
C ALA A 106 -12.64 7.68 2.86
N GLU A 107 -12.74 7.37 4.16
CA GLU A 107 -11.74 7.74 5.17
C GLU A 107 -10.38 7.06 4.91
N ALA A 108 -10.39 5.81 4.46
CA ALA A 108 -9.19 5.06 4.13
C ALA A 108 -8.52 5.58 2.84
N ALA A 109 -9.31 6.01 1.85
CA ALA A 109 -8.78 6.60 0.62
C ALA A 109 -8.03 7.93 0.86
N CYS A 110 -8.44 8.67 1.89
CA CYS A 110 -7.82 9.93 2.31
C CYS A 110 -6.54 9.75 3.15
N LEU A 111 -6.14 8.52 3.51
CA LEU A 111 -4.88 8.29 4.20
C LEU A 111 -3.70 8.83 3.38
N THR A 112 -2.83 9.58 4.06
CA THR A 112 -1.63 10.16 3.47
C THR A 112 -0.37 9.45 3.98
N ASP A 113 0.71 9.60 3.22
CA ASP A 113 2.04 9.19 3.62
C ASP A 113 2.51 9.91 4.90
N GLU A 114 2.21 11.20 5.04
CA GLU A 114 2.51 11.99 6.24
C GLU A 114 1.86 11.39 7.50
N GLU A 115 0.58 10.98 7.43
CA GLU A 115 -0.10 10.33 8.55
C GLU A 115 0.57 9.01 8.96
N VAL A 116 1.02 8.22 7.97
CA VAL A 116 1.74 6.96 8.23
C VAL A 116 3.10 7.22 8.86
N ILE A 117 3.85 8.19 8.33
CA ILE A 117 5.17 8.59 8.87
C ILE A 117 5.00 9.10 10.29
N HIS A 118 4.00 9.94 10.56
CA HIS A 118 3.71 10.47 11.88
C HIS A 118 3.32 9.35 12.86
N ALA A 119 2.48 8.40 12.44
CA ALA A 119 2.09 7.27 13.28
C ALA A 119 3.26 6.34 13.63
N LEU A 120 4.31 6.34 12.82
CA LEU A 120 5.57 5.64 13.04
C LEU A 120 6.60 6.45 13.83
N ASP A 121 6.26 7.62 14.38
CA ASP A 121 7.19 8.54 15.04
C ASP A 121 8.36 8.98 14.12
N GLY A 122 8.09 9.05 12.81
CA GLY A 122 9.05 9.44 11.78
C GLY A 122 9.71 8.27 11.05
N LEU A 123 10.29 8.60 9.90
CA LEU A 123 11.11 7.72 9.07
C LEU A 123 12.32 8.51 8.56
N PRO A 124 13.50 7.89 8.40
CA PRO A 124 14.65 8.54 7.77
C PRO A 124 14.27 9.10 6.39
N GLU A 125 14.77 10.30 6.06
CA GLU A 125 14.39 11.03 4.83
C GLU A 125 14.57 10.17 3.56
N ALA A 126 15.67 9.42 3.48
CA ALA A 126 15.96 8.49 2.38
C ALA A 126 14.94 7.33 2.22
N LYS A 127 14.08 7.09 3.21
CA LYS A 127 13.10 5.98 3.27
C LYS A 127 11.65 6.46 3.29
N GLN A 128 11.39 7.76 3.14
CA GLN A 128 10.02 8.27 3.09
C GLN A 128 9.23 7.73 1.88
N HIS A 129 9.88 7.42 0.75
CA HIS A 129 9.21 6.77 -0.39
C HIS A 129 8.59 5.40 -0.05
N CYS A 130 9.06 4.73 1.02
CA CYS A 130 8.52 3.44 1.45
C CYS A 130 7.10 3.54 2.02
N SER A 131 6.65 4.70 2.52
CA SER A 131 5.26 4.87 2.97
C SER A 131 4.28 4.97 1.81
N LEU A 132 4.72 5.49 0.66
CA LEU A 132 3.91 5.63 -0.54
C LEU A 132 3.45 4.27 -1.06
N LEU A 133 4.30 3.24 -0.99
CA LEU A 133 4.00 1.90 -1.49
C LEU A 133 2.76 1.29 -0.80
N GLY A 134 2.68 1.40 0.52
CA GLY A 134 1.54 0.96 1.32
C GLY A 134 0.25 1.69 0.98
N ILE A 135 0.30 3.02 0.87
CA ILE A 135 -0.84 3.86 0.52
C ILE A 135 -1.35 3.55 -0.89
N GLN A 136 -0.46 3.34 -1.87
CA GLN A 136 -0.87 3.00 -3.22
C GLN A 136 -1.56 1.64 -3.27
N ALA A 137 -0.99 0.61 -2.63
CA ALA A 137 -1.63 -0.70 -2.57
C ALA A 137 -3.03 -0.64 -1.90
N LEU A 138 -3.18 0.15 -0.83
CA LEU A 138 -4.48 0.39 -0.19
C LEU A 138 -5.49 1.03 -1.17
N ARG A 139 -5.09 2.10 -1.87
CA ARG A 139 -5.95 2.78 -2.85
C ARG A 139 -6.39 1.84 -3.97
N LEU A 140 -5.47 1.03 -4.50
CA LEU A 140 -5.80 0.04 -5.52
C LEU A 140 -6.80 -1.00 -4.98
N ALA A 141 -6.65 -1.46 -3.73
CA ALA A 141 -7.59 -2.39 -3.12
C ALA A 141 -8.99 -1.77 -2.91
N ILE A 142 -9.04 -0.47 -2.58
CA ILE A 142 -10.30 0.29 -2.50
C ILE A 142 -10.97 0.40 -3.87
N ILE A 143 -10.20 0.75 -4.91
CA ILE A 143 -10.69 0.80 -6.30
C ILE A 143 -11.23 -0.57 -6.72
N ASP A 144 -10.51 -1.65 -6.41
CA ASP A 144 -10.93 -3.01 -6.72
C ASP A 144 -12.24 -3.39 -6.07
N THR A 145 -12.45 -2.95 -4.82
CA THR A 145 -13.72 -3.13 -4.15
C THR A 145 -14.86 -2.39 -4.86
N MET A 146 -14.60 -1.17 -5.35
CA MET A 146 -15.61 -0.40 -6.10
C MET A 146 -15.97 -1.08 -7.42
N VAL A 147 -14.97 -1.56 -8.16
CA VAL A 147 -15.17 -2.32 -9.41
C VAL A 147 -15.97 -3.60 -9.14
N MET A 148 -15.62 -4.35 -8.09
CA MET A 148 -16.33 -5.56 -7.69
C MET A 148 -17.81 -5.29 -7.40
N ARG A 149 -18.12 -4.21 -6.67
CA ARG A 149 -19.51 -3.77 -6.43
C ARG A 149 -20.24 -3.41 -7.71
N GLN A 150 -19.59 -2.69 -8.63
CA GLN A 150 -20.19 -2.31 -9.90
C GLN A 150 -20.47 -3.55 -10.77
N CYS A 151 -19.53 -4.49 -10.86
CA CYS A 151 -19.75 -5.74 -11.59
C CYS A 151 -20.94 -6.55 -11.05
N LEU A 152 -21.16 -6.56 -9.73
CA LEU A 152 -22.33 -7.20 -9.12
C LEU A 152 -23.63 -6.46 -9.46
N GLN A 153 -23.62 -5.13 -9.41
CA GLN A 153 -24.79 -4.30 -9.74
C GLN A 153 -25.21 -4.43 -11.21
N GLU A 154 -24.24 -4.50 -12.12
CA GLU A 154 -24.45 -4.64 -13.56
C GLU A 154 -24.69 -6.11 -13.99
N GLY A 155 -24.58 -7.07 -13.07
CA GLY A 155 -24.75 -8.49 -13.36
C GLY A 155 -23.64 -9.12 -14.20
N LEU A 156 -22.46 -8.47 -14.31
CA LEU A 156 -21.28 -9.00 -14.98
C LEU A 156 -20.66 -10.19 -14.23
N VAL A 157 -20.93 -10.28 -12.93
CA VAL A 157 -20.63 -11.40 -12.04
C VAL A 157 -21.84 -11.66 -11.14
N GLN A 158 -22.10 -12.91 -10.79
CA GLN A 158 -23.24 -13.35 -9.98
C GLN A 158 -22.91 -13.37 -8.48
N SER A 159 -21.63 -13.37 -8.11
CA SER A 159 -21.20 -13.40 -6.71
C SER A 159 -19.77 -12.86 -6.54
N ALA A 160 -19.43 -12.44 -5.32
CA ALA A 160 -18.06 -12.05 -4.98
C ALA A 160 -17.06 -13.21 -5.17
N GLN A 161 -17.50 -14.45 -4.98
CA GLN A 161 -16.67 -15.64 -5.25
C GLN A 161 -16.31 -15.75 -6.74
N GLU A 162 -17.29 -15.54 -7.63
CA GLU A 162 -17.04 -15.53 -9.07
C GLU A 162 -16.09 -14.40 -9.48
N TYR A 163 -16.28 -13.20 -8.90
CA TYR A 163 -15.38 -12.07 -9.14
C TYR A 163 -13.93 -12.41 -8.77
N ARG A 164 -13.70 -12.95 -7.57
CA ARG A 164 -12.37 -13.37 -7.09
C ARG A 164 -11.74 -14.42 -8.01
N ALA A 165 -12.51 -15.42 -8.41
CA ALA A 165 -12.03 -16.46 -9.33
C ALA A 165 -11.59 -15.85 -10.67
N LYS A 166 -12.43 -14.97 -11.26
CA LYS A 166 -12.10 -14.26 -12.51
C LYS A 166 -10.88 -13.35 -12.37
N ARG A 167 -10.66 -12.71 -11.22
CA ARG A 167 -9.44 -11.93 -10.93
C ARG A 167 -8.20 -12.81 -10.86
N GLN A 168 -8.26 -13.93 -10.14
CA GLN A 168 -7.13 -14.87 -10.01
C GLN A 168 -6.75 -15.54 -11.34
N GLU A 169 -7.73 -15.82 -12.19
CA GLU A 169 -7.52 -16.37 -13.53
C GLU A 169 -7.01 -15.32 -14.54
N GLY A 170 -6.86 -14.05 -14.13
CA GLY A 170 -6.46 -12.95 -15.02
C GLY A 170 -7.51 -12.61 -16.09
N ARG A 171 -8.76 -13.06 -15.93
CA ARG A 171 -9.87 -12.76 -16.85
C ARG A 171 -10.49 -11.38 -16.58
N LEU A 172 -10.27 -10.83 -15.39
CA LEU A 172 -10.57 -9.44 -15.03
C LEU A 172 -9.25 -8.68 -14.85
N GLN A 173 -8.73 -8.20 -15.98
CA GLN A 173 -7.62 -7.26 -16.01
C GLN A 173 -8.16 -5.87 -16.34
N TYR A 174 -8.09 -4.98 -15.38
CA TYR A 174 -8.08 -3.55 -15.62
C TYR A 174 -6.82 -3.05 -14.93
N ASP A 175 -6.10 -2.13 -15.58
CA ASP A 175 -4.94 -1.49 -14.96
C ASP A 175 -5.47 -0.40 -14.03
N PRO A 176 -5.47 -0.59 -12.71
CA PRO A 176 -5.98 0.45 -11.82
C PRO A 176 -5.01 1.64 -11.76
N ASN A 177 -3.77 1.51 -12.26
CA ASN A 177 -2.88 2.64 -12.47
C ASN A 177 -3.29 3.51 -13.66
N LEU A 178 -4.14 3.02 -14.57
CA LEU A 178 -4.75 3.86 -15.62
C LEU A 178 -5.77 4.83 -15.04
N LEU A 179 -6.44 4.47 -13.93
CA LEU A 179 -7.39 5.34 -13.21
C LEU A 179 -6.68 6.41 -12.35
N LEU A 180 -5.39 6.23 -12.09
CA LEU A 180 -4.54 7.18 -11.35
C LEU A 180 -3.77 8.14 -12.28
N LYS A 181 -3.87 7.97 -13.60
CA LYS A 181 -3.27 8.89 -14.59
C LYS A 181 -4.27 10.00 -14.94
N ASP A 182 -4.08 11.16 -14.31
CA ASP A 182 -4.30 12.52 -14.84
C ASP A 182 -5.64 12.96 -15.48
N ASP A 183 -6.79 12.31 -15.27
CA ASP A 183 -8.04 12.76 -15.95
C ASP A 183 -9.31 12.97 -15.08
N LEU A 184 -9.24 13.07 -13.75
CA LEU A 184 -10.47 13.27 -12.93
C LEU A 184 -10.41 14.29 -11.78
N ILE A 185 -9.43 15.20 -11.76
CA ILE A 185 -9.49 16.38 -10.88
C ILE A 185 -8.98 17.59 -11.67
N GLU A 186 -9.90 18.30 -12.32
CA GLU A 186 -9.70 19.72 -12.69
C GLU A 186 -9.73 20.62 -11.44
#